data_AF-A0A816A946-F1
#
_entry.id   AF-A0A816A946-F1
#
_cell.length_a   1.000
_cell.length_b   1.000
_cell.length_c   1.000
_cell.angle_alpha   90.00
_cell.angle_beta   90.00
_cell.angle_gamma   90.00
#
_symmetry.space_group_name_H-M   'P 1'
#
loop_
_entity.id
_entity.type
_entity.pdbx_description
1 polymer ?
#
loop_
_entity_poly.entity_id
_entity_poly.type
_entity_poly.pdbx_seq_one_letter_code
_entity_poly.pdbx_strand_id
1 'polypeptide(L)'
;MKGQGIICLNGFVSASVNPNVADMFNHKDGSASTNSNYERILFLLNIANDKNQTTKPYACLDTVTKSIKEDEKSDMWLVELDLINEENNECCIGIKQYLKEKFEDKTTINTLGNFLSEIDEYEKADRYYHVLLEELPLNHDDRSAIYMNIGLLYYK
;
A
#
# COMPACT_ATOMS: atom_id res chain seq x y z
N MET A 1 9.93 14.23 -25.83
CA MET A 1 10.71 13.53 -24.78
C MET A 1 9.80 13.36 -23.58
N LYS A 2 9.58 12.13 -23.11
CA LYS A 2 8.85 11.90 -21.84
C LYS A 2 9.79 12.29 -20.71
N GLY A 3 9.57 13.45 -20.08
CA GLY A 3 10.32 13.89 -18.91
C GLY A 3 10.03 12.96 -17.74
N GLN A 4 11.06 12.56 -16.99
CA GLN A 4 10.89 11.88 -15.72
C GLN A 4 10.60 12.93 -14.65
N GLY A 5 9.44 12.83 -13.99
CA GLY A 5 9.12 13.61 -12.80
C GLY A 5 9.62 12.88 -11.56
N ILE A 6 10.27 13.60 -10.64
CA ILE A 6 10.72 13.07 -9.35
C ILE A 6 9.91 13.79 -8.27
N ILE A 7 9.23 13.03 -7.40
CA ILE A 7 8.47 13.56 -6.26
C ILE A 7 9.30 13.34 -4.99
N CYS A 8 9.49 14.39 -4.19
CA CYS A 8 10.20 14.34 -2.92
C CYS A 8 9.34 14.96 -1.81
N LEU A 9 8.90 14.15 -0.84
CA LEU A 9 8.02 14.57 0.25
C LEU A 9 8.85 14.85 1.51
N ASN A 10 9.62 15.95 1.52
CA ASN A 10 10.49 16.32 2.64
C ASN A 10 9.76 17.07 3.78
N GLY A 11 8.59 16.56 4.21
CA GLY A 11 8.04 16.90 5.52
C GLY A 11 6.87 17.88 5.58
N PHE A 12 6.16 18.15 4.48
CA PHE A 12 4.83 18.79 4.57
C PHE A 12 3.81 18.04 3.73
N VAL A 13 2.91 17.34 4.41
CA VAL A 13 1.69 16.75 3.84
C VAL A 13 0.54 17.35 4.63
N SER A 14 -0.36 18.04 3.93
CA SER A 14 -1.61 18.53 4.52
C SER A 14 -2.75 17.61 4.12
N ALA A 15 -3.60 17.23 5.08
CA ALA A 15 -4.76 16.39 4.86
C ALA A 15 -5.98 17.01 5.55
N SER A 16 -7.12 17.01 4.86
CA SER A 16 -8.37 17.52 5.40
C SER A 16 -9.54 16.71 4.84
N VAL A 17 -10.56 16.51 5.67
CA VAL A 17 -11.86 15.98 5.24
C VAL A 17 -12.70 17.03 4.48
N ASN A 18 -12.29 18.30 4.56
CA ASN A 18 -12.91 19.41 3.85
C ASN A 18 -12.05 19.77 2.62
N PRO A 19 -12.55 19.54 1.39
CA PRO A 19 -11.81 19.85 0.16
C PRO A 19 -11.34 21.30 0.06
N ASN A 20 -12.15 22.25 0.52
CA ASN A 20 -11.80 23.67 0.47
C ASN A 20 -10.61 23.99 1.39
N VAL A 21 -10.52 23.34 2.54
CA VAL A 21 -9.41 23.51 3.47
C VAL A 21 -8.13 22.87 2.93
N ALA A 22 -8.24 21.72 2.26
CA ALA A 22 -7.10 21.11 1.58
C ALA A 22 -6.59 22.01 0.44
N ASP A 23 -7.51 22.61 -0.33
CA ASP A 23 -7.19 23.52 -1.43
C ASP A 23 -6.47 24.80 -0.96
N MET A 24 -6.77 25.30 0.24
CA MET A 24 -6.07 26.46 0.81
C MET A 24 -4.55 26.25 0.95
N PHE A 25 -4.09 25.02 1.18
CA PHE A 25 -2.66 24.71 1.26
C PHE A 25 -2.01 24.48 -0.11
N ASN A 26 -2.82 24.46 -1.18
CA ASN A 26 -2.38 24.23 -2.55
C ASN A 26 -2.41 25.50 -3.41
N HIS A 27 -2.93 26.61 -2.87
CA HIS A 27 -3.01 27.89 -3.59
C HIS A 27 -1.64 28.51 -3.85
N LYS A 28 -1.48 29.12 -5.03
CA LYS A 28 -0.37 30.05 -5.30
C LYS A 28 -0.61 31.28 -4.42
N ASP A 29 0.03 31.38 -3.26
CA ASP A 29 0.16 32.67 -2.60
C ASP A 29 0.73 33.65 -3.65
N GLY A 30 0.13 34.84 -3.78
CA GLY A 30 0.44 35.82 -4.83
C GLY A 30 1.88 36.35 -4.85
N SER A 31 2.79 35.74 -4.09
CA SER A 31 4.24 35.98 -4.03
C SER A 31 5.07 34.82 -4.62
N ALA A 32 4.49 33.66 -4.93
CA ALA A 32 5.20 32.55 -5.56
C ALA A 32 5.25 32.77 -7.08
N SER A 33 6.45 33.10 -7.57
CA SER A 33 6.76 33.32 -8.98
C SER A 33 6.10 32.30 -9.90
N THR A 34 5.57 32.78 -11.03
CA THR A 34 4.96 32.01 -12.12
C THR A 34 5.84 30.91 -12.76
N ASN A 35 7.06 30.73 -12.26
CA ASN A 35 8.05 29.73 -12.70
C ASN A 35 8.45 28.77 -11.58
N SER A 36 7.47 28.14 -10.91
CA SER A 36 7.79 26.97 -10.10
C SER A 36 7.84 25.74 -11.02
N ASN A 37 8.98 25.05 -11.10
CA ASN A 37 9.10 23.72 -11.75
C ASN A 37 8.35 22.61 -10.98
N TYR A 38 7.32 22.97 -10.22
CA TYR A 38 6.55 22.08 -9.37
C TYR A 38 5.15 21.90 -9.96
N GLU A 39 4.82 20.66 -10.25
CA GLU A 39 3.46 20.23 -10.55
C GLU A 39 2.69 20.11 -9.22
N ARG A 40 1.49 20.70 -9.14
CA ARG A 40 0.62 20.52 -7.97
C ARG A 40 -0.22 19.28 -8.15
N ILE A 41 -0.27 18.45 -7.11
CA ILE A 41 -1.06 17.22 -7.11
C ILE A 41 -1.98 17.23 -5.90
N LEU A 42 -3.28 17.11 -6.13
CA LEU A 42 -4.29 16.93 -5.10
C LEU A 42 -4.77 15.48 -5.11
N PHE A 43 -4.61 14.80 -3.98
CA PHE A 43 -5.15 13.46 -3.77
C PHE A 43 -6.51 13.54 -3.09
N LEU A 44 -7.54 13.02 -3.76
CA LEU A 44 -8.87 12.85 -3.17
C LEU A 44 -9.03 11.39 -2.75
N LEU A 45 -9.07 11.14 -1.44
CA LEU A 45 -9.24 9.81 -0.87
C LEU A 45 -10.72 9.54 -0.58
N ASN A 46 -11.35 8.71 -1.39
CA ASN A 46 -12.71 8.25 -1.16
C ASN A 46 -12.68 7.00 -0.26
N ILE A 47 -12.96 7.19 1.03
CA ILE A 47 -13.16 6.07 1.95
C ILE A 47 -14.60 5.58 1.77
N ALA A 48 -14.79 4.33 1.36
CA ALA A 48 -16.11 3.71 1.37
C ALA A 48 -16.66 3.80 2.80
N ASN A 49 -17.76 4.52 3.00
CA ASN A 49 -18.29 4.84 4.33
C ASN A 49 -19.16 3.69 4.84
N ASP A 50 -18.55 2.54 5.10
CA ASP A 50 -19.24 1.42 5.73
C ASP A 50 -19.08 1.53 7.25
N LYS A 51 -20.19 1.86 7.92
CA LYS A 51 -20.26 2.09 9.38
C LYS A 51 -19.99 0.83 10.21
N ASN A 52 -19.96 -0.34 9.57
CA ASN A 52 -19.65 -1.61 10.21
C ASN A 52 -18.17 -2.00 10.09
N GLN A 53 -17.33 -1.15 9.50
CA GLN A 53 -15.91 -1.44 9.32
C GLN A 53 -15.18 -1.66 10.64
N THR A 54 -14.53 -2.82 10.74
CA THR A 54 -13.62 -3.15 11.84
C THR A 54 -12.14 -3.02 11.45
N THR A 55 -11.85 -2.96 10.14
CA THR A 55 -10.49 -2.91 9.58
C THR A 55 -10.15 -1.52 9.05
N LYS A 56 -8.85 -1.17 9.05
CA LYS A 56 -8.39 0.11 8.49
C LYS A 56 -8.45 0.05 6.96
N PRO A 57 -9.05 1.03 6.27
CA PRO A 57 -9.10 1.03 4.81
C PRO A 57 -7.68 1.15 4.24
N TYR A 58 -7.41 0.44 3.14
CA TYR A 58 -6.14 0.51 2.43
C TYR A 58 -6.35 0.90 0.96
N ALA A 59 -5.36 1.57 0.39
CA ALA A 59 -5.34 1.87 -1.04
C ALA A 59 -4.70 0.70 -1.76
N CYS A 60 -5.44 0.00 -2.63
CA CYS A 60 -4.80 -0.84 -3.63
C CYS A 60 -4.37 0.06 -4.81
N LEU A 61 -3.06 0.19 -5.01
CA LEU A 61 -2.50 1.06 -6.05
C LEU A 61 -2.87 0.61 -7.47
N ASP A 62 -3.19 -0.68 -7.66
CA ASP A 62 -3.68 -1.21 -8.94
C ASP A 62 -5.06 -0.63 -9.33
N THR A 63 -5.79 -0.05 -8.36
CA THR A 63 -7.11 0.57 -8.51
C THR A 63 -7.11 2.09 -8.48
N VAL A 64 -5.92 2.74 -8.45
CA VAL A 64 -5.74 4.21 -8.55
C VAL A 64 -6.39 4.81 -9.81
N THR A 65 -6.84 4.00 -10.75
CA THR A 65 -7.41 4.39 -12.02
C THR A 65 -8.92 4.65 -11.98
N LYS A 66 -9.42 5.58 -11.17
CA LYS A 66 -10.69 6.24 -11.56
C LYS A 66 -10.42 7.33 -12.58
N SER A 67 -9.46 8.22 -12.30
CA SER A 67 -8.93 9.17 -13.28
C SER A 67 -7.81 10.02 -12.70
N ILE A 68 -6.80 10.30 -13.52
CA ILE A 68 -5.92 11.46 -13.37
C ILE A 68 -6.49 12.54 -14.28
N LYS A 69 -6.80 13.71 -13.74
CA LYS A 69 -7.33 14.85 -14.50
C LYS A 69 -6.46 16.07 -14.28
N GLU A 70 -6.15 16.78 -15.36
CA GLU A 70 -5.62 18.14 -15.29
C GLU A 70 -6.81 19.09 -15.10
N ASP A 71 -6.83 19.84 -14.01
CA ASP A 71 -7.80 20.91 -13.79
C ASP A 71 -7.27 22.21 -14.40
N GLU A 72 -7.73 22.52 -15.62
CA GLU A 72 -7.34 23.71 -16.39
C GLU A 72 -7.57 25.03 -15.62
N LYS A 73 -8.48 25.06 -14.63
CA LYS A 73 -8.77 26.27 -13.85
C LYS A 73 -7.78 26.50 -12.71
N SER A 74 -7.19 25.43 -12.21
CA SER A 74 -6.39 25.47 -10.99
C SER A 74 -4.90 25.15 -11.22
N ASP A 75 -4.50 24.72 -12.43
CA ASP A 75 -3.13 24.32 -12.75
C ASP A 75 -2.64 23.22 -11.80
N MET A 76 -3.49 22.18 -11.65
CA MET A 76 -3.30 21.06 -10.73
C MET A 76 -3.71 19.72 -11.34
N TRP A 77 -3.04 18.66 -10.89
CA TRP A 77 -3.41 17.27 -11.14
C TRP A 77 -4.30 16.76 -10.01
N LEU A 78 -5.52 16.35 -10.35
CA LEU A 78 -6.40 15.65 -9.42
C LEU A 78 -6.22 14.14 -9.58
N VAL A 79 -5.88 13.48 -8.47
CA VAL A 79 -5.79 12.02 -8.37
C VAL A 79 -6.89 11.53 -7.43
N GLU A 80 -7.92 10.91 -8.00
CA GLU A 80 -9.01 10.29 -7.25
C GLU A 80 -8.66 8.85 -6.88
N LEU A 81 -8.64 8.56 -5.57
CA LEU A 81 -8.32 7.24 -5.02
C LEU A 81 -9.51 6.69 -4.25
N ASP A 82 -10.09 5.59 -4.72
CA ASP A 82 -11.07 4.83 -3.95
C ASP A 82 -10.34 3.85 -3.03
N LEU A 83 -10.48 4.03 -1.72
CA LEU A 83 -9.94 3.12 -0.72
C LEU A 83 -10.87 1.93 -0.58
N ILE A 84 -10.33 0.73 -0.81
CA ILE A 84 -11.09 -0.51 -0.84
C ILE A 84 -11.15 -1.09 0.58
N ASN A 85 -12.32 -1.62 0.95
CA ASN A 85 -12.50 -2.37 2.20
C ASN A 85 -12.00 -3.81 2.02
N GLU A 86 -11.17 -4.30 2.94
CA GLU A 86 -10.76 -5.71 2.99
C GLU A 86 -11.96 -6.67 3.05
N GLU A 87 -13.06 -6.27 3.70
CA GLU A 87 -14.26 -7.09 3.88
C GLU A 87 -15.12 -7.18 2.61
N ASN A 88 -14.92 -6.28 1.63
CA ASN A 88 -15.67 -6.25 0.37
C ASN A 88 -14.81 -6.66 -0.84
N ASN A 89 -13.56 -7.04 -0.63
CA ASN A 89 -12.66 -7.51 -1.68
C ASN A 89 -12.65 -9.05 -1.69
N GLU A 90 -13.21 -9.66 -2.74
CA GLU A 90 -13.31 -11.12 -2.87
C GLU A 90 -11.96 -11.85 -2.73
N CYS A 91 -10.87 -11.25 -3.22
CA CYS A 91 -9.52 -11.78 -3.04
C CYS A 91 -9.09 -11.75 -1.57
N CYS A 92 -9.29 -10.63 -0.87
CA CYS A 92 -8.97 -10.53 0.56
C CYS A 92 -9.80 -11.50 1.40
N ILE A 93 -11.09 -11.65 1.11
CA ILE A 93 -11.97 -12.61 1.78
C ILE A 93 -11.46 -14.03 1.55
N GLY A 94 -11.16 -14.38 0.29
CA GLY A 94 -10.64 -15.70 -0.07
C GLY A 94 -9.31 -16.03 0.62
N ILE A 95 -8.37 -15.08 0.65
CA ILE A 95 -7.10 -15.24 1.35
C ILE A 95 -7.32 -15.39 2.86
N LYS A 96 -8.15 -14.53 3.47
CA LYS A 96 -8.47 -14.62 4.91
C LYS A 96 -9.09 -15.98 5.28
N GLN A 97 -10.03 -16.46 4.48
CA GLN A 97 -10.67 -17.76 4.71
C GLN A 97 -9.67 -18.90 4.54
N TYR A 98 -8.86 -18.90 3.48
CA TYR A 98 -7.82 -19.89 3.28
C TYR A 98 -6.80 -19.93 4.43
N LEU A 99 -6.33 -18.75 4.87
CA LEU A 99 -5.41 -18.66 6.00
C LEU A 99 -6.04 -19.20 7.29
N LYS A 100 -7.31 -18.91 7.53
CA LYS A 100 -8.05 -19.41 8.69
C LYS A 100 -8.22 -20.93 8.65
N GLU A 101 -8.62 -21.49 7.51
CA GLU A 101 -8.81 -22.93 7.32
C GLU A 101 -7.49 -23.70 7.45
N LYS A 102 -6.40 -23.15 6.92
CA LYS A 102 -5.11 -23.84 6.84
C LYS A 102 -4.23 -23.65 8.09
N PHE A 103 -4.36 -22.53 8.79
CA PHE A 103 -3.48 -22.17 9.91
C PHE A 103 -4.23 -21.95 11.24
N GLU A 104 -5.52 -22.30 11.34
CA GLU A 104 -6.32 -22.26 12.57
C GLU A 104 -6.22 -20.91 13.33
N ASP A 105 -6.33 -19.79 12.62
CA ASP A 105 -6.15 -18.42 13.15
C ASP A 105 -4.78 -18.11 13.79
N LYS A 106 -3.80 -19.03 13.73
CA LYS A 106 -2.43 -18.77 14.17
C LYS A 106 -1.64 -18.09 13.04
N THR A 107 -1.73 -16.77 13.01
CA THR A 107 -0.83 -15.95 12.19
C THR A 107 0.52 -15.86 12.88
N THR A 108 1.48 -16.65 12.38
CA THR A 108 2.88 -16.61 12.80
C THR A 108 3.69 -15.79 11.79
N ILE A 109 4.93 -15.45 12.13
CA ILE A 109 5.83 -14.77 11.19
C ILE A 109 6.08 -15.60 9.92
N ASN A 110 5.89 -16.91 9.97
CA ASN A 110 6.07 -17.80 8.83
C ASN A 110 4.84 -17.91 7.93
N THR A 111 3.67 -17.44 8.39
CA THR A 111 2.39 -17.70 7.71
C THR A 111 2.36 -17.14 6.30
N LEU A 112 2.92 -15.94 6.06
CA LEU A 112 2.97 -15.37 4.70
C LEU A 112 3.92 -16.14 3.78
N GLY A 113 5.11 -16.50 4.24
CA GLY A 113 6.05 -17.29 3.44
C GLY A 113 5.48 -18.68 3.11
N ASN A 114 4.82 -19.32 4.07
CA ASN A 114 4.16 -20.60 3.86
C ASN A 114 3.04 -20.47 2.83
N PHE A 115 2.21 -19.43 2.95
CA PHE A 115 1.16 -19.13 1.97
C PHE A 115 1.73 -18.96 0.57
N LEU A 116 2.80 -18.18 0.40
CA LEU A 116 3.46 -17.97 -0.89
C LEU A 116 4.01 -19.28 -1.47
N SER A 117 4.61 -20.15 -0.64
CA SER A 117 5.05 -21.48 -1.05
C SER A 117 3.91 -22.38 -1.56
N GLU A 118 2.71 -22.22 -1.00
CA GLU A 118 1.56 -23.05 -1.35
C GLU A 118 0.83 -22.59 -2.63
N ILE A 119 1.05 -21.34 -3.05
CA ILE A 119 0.53 -20.82 -4.33
C ILE A 119 1.61 -20.78 -5.43
N ASP A 120 2.68 -21.55 -5.26
CA ASP A 120 3.82 -21.67 -6.18
C ASP A 120 4.61 -20.35 -6.40
N GLU A 121 4.47 -19.38 -5.50
CA GLU A 121 5.18 -18.10 -5.51
C GLU A 121 6.52 -18.21 -4.76
N TYR A 122 7.34 -19.18 -5.16
CA TYR A 122 8.56 -19.58 -4.45
C TYR A 122 9.59 -18.46 -4.31
N GLU A 123 9.79 -17.65 -5.35
CA GLU A 123 10.72 -16.51 -5.31
C GLU A 123 10.29 -15.46 -4.28
N LYS A 124 8.98 -15.20 -4.18
CA LYS A 124 8.44 -14.25 -3.19
C LYS A 124 8.53 -14.82 -1.78
N ALA A 125 8.30 -16.13 -1.61
CA ALA A 125 8.46 -16.83 -0.35
C ALA A 125 9.92 -16.76 0.14
N ASP A 126 10.88 -17.08 -0.73
CA ASP A 126 12.31 -17.06 -0.42
C ASP A 126 12.77 -15.65 -0.01
N ARG A 127 12.40 -14.63 -0.80
CA ARG A 127 12.70 -13.23 -0.46
C ARG A 127 12.11 -12.84 0.89
N TYR A 128 10.85 -13.22 1.16
CA TYR A 128 10.19 -12.91 2.42
C TYR A 128 10.93 -13.53 3.62
N TYR A 129 11.32 -14.81 3.52
CA TYR A 129 12.06 -15.47 4.59
C TYR A 129 13.45 -14.85 4.82
N HIS A 130 14.15 -14.43 3.76
CA HIS A 130 15.44 -13.73 3.92
C HIS A 130 15.28 -12.38 4.63
N VAL A 131 14.24 -11.60 4.29
CA VAL A 131 13.93 -10.36 5.02
C VAL A 131 13.66 -10.65 6.51
N LEU A 132 12.90 -11.70 6.84
CA LEU A 132 12.71 -12.09 8.23
C LEU A 132 14.03 -12.44 8.94
N LEU A 133 14.96 -13.10 8.26
CA LEU A 133 16.27 -13.41 8.82
C LEU A 133 17.17 -12.18 9.01
N GLU A 134 16.97 -11.11 8.25
CA GLU A 134 17.67 -9.84 8.44
C GLU A 134 17.09 -9.05 9.63
N GLU A 135 15.76 -9.05 9.78
CA GLU A 135 15.06 -8.29 10.82
C GLU A 135 15.08 -8.96 12.20
N LEU A 136 15.09 -10.30 12.26
CA LEU A 136 15.03 -11.01 13.54
C LEU A 136 16.40 -11.07 14.23
N PRO A 137 16.46 -10.93 15.57
CA PRO A 137 17.68 -11.18 16.33
C PRO A 137 18.22 -12.59 16.10
N LEU A 138 19.55 -12.77 16.14
CA LEU A 138 20.19 -14.07 15.90
C LEU A 138 19.71 -15.20 16.84
N ASN A 139 19.24 -14.84 18.04
CA ASN A 139 18.74 -15.76 19.05
C ASN A 139 17.21 -15.94 19.03
N HIS A 140 16.53 -15.48 17.98
CA HIS A 140 15.08 -15.62 17.87
C HIS A 140 14.68 -17.07 17.54
N ASP A 141 13.75 -17.64 18.31
CA ASP A 141 13.37 -19.06 18.25
C ASP A 141 12.83 -19.49 16.87
N ASP A 142 12.09 -18.59 16.20
CA ASP A 142 11.50 -18.88 14.88
C ASP A 142 12.51 -18.94 13.71
N ARG A 143 13.77 -18.52 13.89
CA ARG A 143 14.78 -18.60 12.81
C ARG A 143 15.00 -20.03 12.34
N SER A 144 14.91 -20.99 13.27
CA SER A 144 15.02 -22.42 12.96
C SER A 144 13.93 -22.86 11.96
N ALA A 145 12.69 -22.45 12.20
CA ALA A 145 11.56 -22.70 11.31
C ALA A 145 11.72 -21.97 9.98
N ILE A 146 12.23 -20.73 9.98
CA ILE A 146 12.49 -19.99 8.74
C ILE A 146 13.51 -20.72 7.85
N TYR A 147 14.65 -21.15 8.41
CA TYR A 147 15.64 -21.91 7.63
C TYR A 147 15.08 -23.25 7.12
N MET A 148 14.26 -23.94 7.93
CA MET A 148 13.58 -25.15 7.49
C MET A 148 12.66 -24.88 6.29
N ASN A 149 11.87 -23.80 6.35
CA ASN A 149 10.97 -23.43 5.25
C ASN A 149 11.72 -23.04 3.98
N ILE A 150 12.82 -22.29 4.09
CA ILE A 150 13.72 -22.02 2.95
C ILE A 150 14.21 -23.33 2.34
N GLY A 151 14.68 -24.27 3.16
CA GLY A 151 15.11 -25.60 2.68
C GLY A 151 14.00 -26.36 1.94
N LEU A 152 12.76 -26.27 2.41
CA LEU A 152 11.59 -26.87 1.74
C LEU A 152 11.27 -26.20 0.40
N LEU A 153 11.53 -24.91 0.23
CA LEU A 153 11.37 -24.22 -1.05
C LEU A 153 12.31 -24.79 -2.11
N TYR A 154 13.57 -25.02 -1.78
CA TYR A 154 14.57 -25.55 -2.73
C TYR A 154 14.43 -27.06 -3.01
N TYR A 155 13.62 -27.77 -2.22
CA TYR A 155 13.35 -29.19 -2.43
C TYR A 155 12.15 -29.44 -3.37
N LYS A 156 11.23 -28.46 -3.49
CA LYS A 156 10.08 -28.52 -4.39
C LYS A 156 10.50 -28.20 -5.82
#